data_AF-A0A7X3IDY6-F1
#
_entry.id   AF-A0A7X3IDY6-F1
#
_cell.length_a   1.000
_cell.length_b   1.000
_cell.length_c   1.000
_cell.angle_alpha   90.00
_cell.angle_beta   90.00
_cell.angle_gamma   90.00
#
_symmetry.space_group_name_H-M   'P 1'
#
loop_
_entity.id
_entity.type
_entity.pdbx_description
1 polymer ?
#
loop_
_entity_poly.entity_id
_entity_poly.type
_entity_poly.pdbx_seq_one_letter_code
_entity_poly.pdbx_strand_id
1 'polypeptide(L)'
;MAKKLTLSTILIIIGLMLAAVAIIIFAKSYFSVHVFHVNNHTYRQSAEQSNIITYRANSGPSIAVHAVGQDRKVIINNEEFTIHRTSDSISSKYQVVYPNGKKYEVDDQDRFLLSRDENGEFIPDISMYVNNQRVLQDGEELYFPGELVTAAYPEYHSKRGSLFLFIVSILLLIYGWCGYRFEKFQRFLFFMSLRWVWVNDPEPSDFYYFMSKVGGVLTMIGAFILAIYSLQLELLQ
;
A
#
# COMPACT_ATOMS: atom_id res chain seq x y z
N MET A 1 40.15 -3.67 -29.64
CA MET A 1 40.08 -2.19 -29.83
C MET A 1 39.03 -1.65 -28.87
N ALA A 2 39.41 -1.02 -27.77
CA ALA A 2 38.45 -0.51 -26.79
C ALA A 2 37.74 0.73 -27.34
N LYS A 3 36.42 0.65 -27.51
CA LYS A 3 35.59 1.76 -27.99
C LYS A 3 35.61 2.86 -26.91
N LYS A 4 36.25 4.00 -27.19
CA LYS A 4 36.29 5.13 -26.24
C LYS A 4 34.86 5.58 -25.94
N LEU A 5 34.44 5.53 -24.68
CA LEU A 5 33.18 6.12 -24.24
C LEU A 5 33.22 7.63 -24.49
N THR A 6 32.18 8.16 -25.12
CA THR A 6 32.03 9.61 -25.28
C THR A 6 31.58 10.21 -23.94
N LEU A 7 31.97 11.46 -23.67
CA LEU A 7 31.59 12.19 -22.45
C LEU A 7 30.07 12.17 -22.21
N SER A 8 29.30 12.28 -23.30
CA SER A 8 27.82 12.18 -23.28
C SER A 8 27.34 10.82 -22.75
N THR A 9 27.94 9.71 -23.18
CA THR A 9 27.57 8.38 -22.67
C THR A 9 27.89 8.23 -21.18
N ILE A 10 29.01 8.79 -20.73
CA ILE A 10 29.40 8.77 -19.30
C ILE A 10 28.38 9.54 -18.46
N LEU A 11 27.98 10.74 -18.90
CA LEU A 11 26.97 11.55 -18.20
C LEU A 11 25.62 10.85 -18.10
N ILE A 12 25.18 10.18 -19.18
CA ILE A 12 23.92 9.40 -19.16
C ILE A 12 24.00 8.26 -18.15
N ILE A 13 25.12 7.51 -18.12
CA ILE A 13 25.31 6.40 -17.18
C ILE A 13 25.27 6.90 -15.73
N ILE A 14 25.96 8.02 -15.44
CA ILE A 14 25.95 8.61 -14.10
C ILE A 14 24.53 9.06 -13.72
N GLY A 15 23.81 9.72 -14.63
CA GLY A 15 22.43 10.14 -14.39
C GLY A 15 21.49 8.97 -14.09
N LEU A 16 21.61 7.86 -14.84
CA LEU A 16 20.84 6.64 -14.59
C LEU A 16 21.19 6.00 -13.24
N MET A 17 22.47 5.98 -12.86
CA MET A 17 22.88 5.47 -11.54
C MET A 17 22.30 6.32 -10.41
N LEU A 18 22.37 7.65 -10.51
CA LEU A 18 21.78 8.55 -9.51
C LEU A 18 20.27 8.37 -9.39
N ALA A 19 19.58 8.25 -10.53
CA ALA A 19 18.13 7.97 -10.53
C ALA A 19 17.81 6.63 -9.86
N ALA A 20 18.57 5.57 -10.15
CA ALA A 20 18.39 4.27 -9.52
C ALA A 20 18.60 4.33 -8.00
N VAL A 21 19.64 5.02 -7.54
CA VAL A 21 19.90 5.21 -6.10
C VAL A 21 18.76 5.99 -5.44
N ALA A 22 18.28 7.07 -6.07
CA ALA A 22 17.15 7.85 -5.57
C ALA A 22 15.87 7.01 -5.45
N ILE A 23 15.58 6.18 -6.45
CA ILE A 23 14.43 5.25 -6.44
C ILE A 23 14.56 4.23 -5.31
N ILE A 24 15.74 3.68 -5.07
CA ILE A 24 15.98 2.71 -3.99
C ILE A 24 15.78 3.36 -2.62
N ILE A 25 16.35 4.55 -2.41
CA ILE A 25 16.20 5.31 -1.16
C ILE A 25 14.72 5.65 -0.93
N PHE A 26 14.03 6.13 -1.96
CA PHE A 26 12.60 6.42 -1.90
C PHE A 26 11.78 5.17 -1.57
N ALA A 27 11.98 4.08 -2.31
CA ALA A 27 11.24 2.83 -2.11
C ALA A 27 11.45 2.28 -0.71
N LYS A 28 12.69 2.28 -0.21
CA LYS A 28 12.98 1.87 1.17
C LYS A 28 12.29 2.77 2.17
N SER A 29 12.34 4.09 2.00
CA SER A 29 11.73 5.04 2.94
C SER A 29 10.20 5.01 2.92
N TYR A 30 9.58 4.71 1.78
CA TYR A 30 8.13 4.74 1.61
C TYR A 30 7.49 3.42 2.03
N PHE A 31 7.92 2.30 1.43
CA PHE A 31 7.28 0.98 1.60
C PHE A 31 7.63 0.26 2.91
N SER A 32 8.57 0.79 3.71
CA SER A 32 8.94 0.18 5.01
C SER A 32 8.10 0.67 6.19
N VAL A 33 7.32 1.73 6.00
CA VAL A 33 6.51 2.33 7.06
C VAL A 33 5.23 1.52 7.22
N HIS A 34 4.95 1.09 8.46
CA HIS A 34 3.69 0.47 8.82
C HIS A 34 2.66 1.57 9.13
N VAL A 35 1.48 1.43 8.57
CA VAL A 35 0.37 2.37 8.71
C VAL A 35 -0.92 1.62 9.02
N PHE A 36 -1.90 2.34 9.52
CA PHE A 36 -3.27 1.85 9.70
C PHE A 36 -4.26 3.00 9.54
N HIS A 37 -5.54 2.67 9.43
CA HIS A 37 -6.62 3.62 9.19
C HIS A 37 -7.59 3.64 10.36
N VAL A 38 -7.97 4.85 10.78
CA VAL A 38 -9.04 5.07 11.76
C VAL A 38 -9.84 6.28 11.32
N ASN A 39 -11.15 6.15 11.16
CA ASN A 39 -12.06 7.23 10.77
C ASN A 39 -11.53 8.06 9.58
N ASN A 40 -11.23 7.37 8.47
CA ASN A 40 -10.71 7.95 7.22
C ASN A 40 -9.35 8.69 7.32
N HIS A 41 -8.58 8.46 8.38
CA HIS A 41 -7.25 9.03 8.54
C HIS A 41 -6.19 7.93 8.58
N THR A 42 -5.08 8.14 7.87
CA THR A 42 -3.92 7.24 7.89
C THR A 42 -2.94 7.64 8.99
N TYR A 43 -2.64 6.70 9.87
CA TYR A 43 -1.77 6.88 11.02
C TYR A 43 -0.42 6.18 10.81
N ARG A 44 0.64 6.82 11.28
CA ARG A 44 1.98 6.23 11.38
C ARG A 44 2.55 6.44 12.77
N GLN A 45 3.42 5.54 13.20
CA GLN A 45 4.12 5.67 14.48
C GLN A 45 5.00 6.93 14.45
N SER A 46 4.84 7.77 15.47
CA SER A 46 5.59 9.02 15.63
C SER A 46 6.56 8.97 16.81
N ALA A 47 6.20 8.27 17.88
CA ALA A 47 7.02 8.13 19.07
C ALA A 47 6.66 6.85 19.82
N GLU A 48 7.61 6.34 20.58
CA GLU A 48 7.42 5.25 21.52
C GLU A 48 8.22 5.56 22.78
N GLN A 49 7.55 5.60 23.93
CA GLN A 49 8.17 5.88 25.21
C GLN A 49 7.59 4.94 26.28
N SER A 50 8.46 4.10 26.84
CA SER A 50 8.12 3.07 27.82
C SER A 50 7.05 2.11 27.30
N ASN A 51 5.78 2.36 27.62
CA ASN A 51 4.62 1.54 27.23
C ASN A 51 3.58 2.35 26.44
N ILE A 52 3.93 3.55 25.99
CA ILE A 52 3.03 4.43 25.23
C ILE A 52 3.57 4.53 23.81
N ILE A 53 2.75 4.10 22.84
CA ILE A 53 3.01 4.29 21.42
C ILE A 53 2.12 5.42 20.94
N THR A 54 2.71 6.44 20.32
CA THR A 54 1.98 7.57 19.76
C THR A 54 1.96 7.49 18.24
N TYR A 55 0.77 7.52 17.67
CA TYR A 55 0.52 7.57 16.25
C TYR A 55 -0.02 8.92 15.83
N ARG A 56 0.39 9.37 14.64
CA ARG A 56 0.00 10.68 14.11
C ARG A 56 -0.45 10.57 12.66
N ALA A 57 -1.57 11.19 12.35
CA ALA A 57 -2.05 11.42 10.99
C ALA A 57 -1.59 12.81 10.48
N ASN A 58 -1.58 13.00 9.16
CA ASN A 58 -1.24 14.30 8.55
C ASN A 58 -2.30 15.37 8.84
N SER A 59 -3.56 14.96 8.75
CA SER A 59 -4.74 15.70 9.18
C SER A 59 -5.49 14.76 10.13
N GLY A 60 -5.90 15.24 11.30
CA GLY A 60 -6.58 14.39 12.30
C GLY A 60 -5.91 14.42 13.66
N PRO A 61 -6.59 13.87 14.69
CA PRO A 61 -6.06 13.82 16.04
C PRO A 61 -4.87 12.87 16.14
N SER A 62 -4.12 12.93 17.24
CA SER A 62 -3.13 11.89 17.57
C SER A 62 -3.82 10.74 18.29
N ILE A 63 -3.33 9.52 18.07
CA ILE A 63 -3.75 8.34 18.82
C ILE A 63 -2.60 7.93 19.75
N ALA A 64 -2.90 7.79 21.04
CA ALA A 64 -1.94 7.24 22.01
C ALA A 64 -2.41 5.86 22.47
N VAL A 65 -1.51 4.88 22.47
CA VAL A 65 -1.81 3.51 22.88
C VAL A 65 -0.95 3.14 24.06
N HIS A 66 -1.58 2.84 25.19
CA HIS A 66 -0.92 2.45 26.42
C HIS A 66 -1.00 0.92 26.55
N ALA A 67 0.16 0.27 26.61
CA ALA A 67 0.26 -1.16 26.87
C ALA A 67 0.26 -1.44 28.38
N VAL A 68 -0.78 -2.13 28.86
CA VAL A 68 -0.91 -2.54 30.27
C VAL A 68 -1.05 -4.07 30.31
N GLY A 69 0.08 -4.78 30.32
CA GLY A 69 0.07 -6.25 30.24
C GLY A 69 -0.46 -6.74 28.89
N GLN A 70 -1.52 -7.56 28.93
CA GLN A 70 -2.22 -8.02 27.71
C GLN A 70 -3.28 -7.01 27.23
N ASP A 71 -3.67 -6.07 28.08
CA ASP A 71 -4.67 -5.05 27.75
C ASP A 71 -4.02 -3.87 27.04
N ARG A 72 -4.83 -3.18 26.25
CA ARG A 72 -4.46 -1.94 25.56
C ARG A 72 -5.47 -0.86 25.88
N LYS A 73 -5.00 0.35 26.13
CA LYS A 73 -5.84 1.54 26.21
C LYS A 73 -5.51 2.45 25.05
N VAL A 74 -6.50 2.76 24.23
CA VAL A 74 -6.39 3.65 23.08
C VAL A 74 -7.01 4.99 23.48
N ILE A 75 -6.27 6.08 23.30
CA ILE A 75 -6.71 7.44 23.63
C ILE A 75 -6.76 8.26 22.35
N ILE A 76 -7.95 8.78 22.03
CA ILE A 76 -8.20 9.63 20.86
C ILE A 76 -9.05 10.81 21.33
N ASN A 77 -8.66 12.05 21.06
CA ASN A 77 -9.41 13.25 21.48
C ASN A 77 -9.82 13.26 22.97
N ASN A 78 -8.95 12.80 23.87
CA ASN A 78 -9.21 12.66 25.31
C ASN A 78 -10.29 11.62 25.70
N GLU A 79 -10.77 10.83 24.75
CA GLU A 79 -11.61 9.66 25.01
C GLU A 79 -10.74 8.41 25.16
N GLU A 80 -11.04 7.58 26.16
CA GLU A 80 -10.29 6.35 26.47
C GLU A 80 -11.13 5.12 26.09
N PHE A 81 -10.56 4.30 25.22
CA PHE A 81 -11.10 3.01 24.79
C PHE A 81 -10.24 1.90 25.39
N THR A 82 -10.84 0.93 26.05
CA THR A 82 -10.11 -0.20 26.64
C THR A 82 -10.31 -1.43 25.79
N ILE A 83 -9.23 -2.10 25.41
CA ILE A 83 -9.25 -3.32 24.62
C ILE A 83 -8.64 -4.45 25.46
N HIS A 84 -9.46 -5.44 25.75
CA HIS A 84 -9.07 -6.68 26.43
C HIS A 84 -8.87 -7.78 25.40
N ARG A 85 -7.71 -8.45 25.43
CA ARG A 85 -7.47 -9.62 24.58
C ARG A 85 -7.91 -10.87 25.32
N THR A 86 -8.89 -11.56 24.78
CA THR A 86 -9.31 -12.89 25.21
C THR A 86 -8.77 -13.87 24.18
N SER A 87 -7.52 -14.30 24.36
CA SER A 87 -6.92 -15.30 23.47
C SER A 87 -7.52 -16.67 23.73
N ASP A 88 -8.10 -17.28 22.70
CA ASP A 88 -8.38 -18.71 22.67
C ASP A 88 -7.36 -19.40 21.75
N SER A 89 -7.15 -20.70 21.92
CA SER A 89 -6.04 -21.46 21.30
C SER A 89 -5.99 -21.46 19.76
N ILE A 90 -7.04 -20.97 19.09
CA ILE A 90 -7.24 -21.05 17.64
C ILE A 90 -7.51 -19.66 17.00
N SER A 91 -8.04 -18.68 17.76
CA SER A 91 -8.30 -17.33 17.27
C SER A 91 -8.19 -16.28 18.39
N SER A 92 -7.77 -15.07 18.03
CA SER A 92 -7.76 -13.96 18.98
C SER A 92 -9.13 -13.29 19.01
N LYS A 93 -9.72 -13.19 20.19
CA LYS A 93 -10.91 -12.37 20.42
C LYS A 93 -10.54 -11.16 21.22
N TYR A 94 -11.20 -10.04 20.94
CA TYR A 94 -10.99 -8.80 21.64
C TYR A 94 -12.33 -8.28 22.14
N GLN A 95 -12.33 -7.74 23.36
CA GLN A 95 -13.44 -6.97 23.88
C GLN A 95 -13.04 -5.50 23.90
N VAL A 96 -13.79 -4.67 23.20
CA VAL A 96 -13.59 -3.22 23.12
C VAL A 96 -14.64 -2.55 24.00
N VAL A 97 -14.19 -1.78 24.99
CA VAL A 97 -15.04 -1.03 25.92
C VAL A 97 -14.92 0.46 25.59
N TYR A 98 -16.04 1.08 25.26
CA TYR A 98 -16.14 2.48 24.92
C TYR A 98 -16.24 3.36 26.18
N PRO A 99 -15.95 4.68 26.08
CA PRO A 99 -16.08 5.62 27.21
C PRO A 99 -17.48 5.66 27.83
N ASN A 100 -18.51 5.40 27.02
CA ASN A 100 -19.91 5.34 27.44
C ASN A 100 -20.29 4.02 28.14
N GLY A 101 -19.36 3.08 28.27
CA GLY A 101 -19.55 1.78 28.91
C GLY A 101 -20.05 0.66 27.98
N LYS A 102 -20.42 0.98 26.73
CA LYS A 102 -20.81 -0.03 25.74
C LYS A 102 -19.65 -0.95 25.41
N LYS A 103 -19.95 -2.23 25.20
CA LYS A 103 -18.97 -3.27 24.89
C LYS A 103 -19.23 -3.87 23.52
N TYR A 104 -18.15 -4.15 22.83
CA TYR A 104 -18.16 -4.79 21.53
C TYR A 104 -17.18 -5.95 21.52
N GLU A 105 -17.55 -7.03 20.83
CA GLU A 105 -16.65 -8.14 20.57
C GLU A 105 -16.07 -8.01 19.17
N VAL A 106 -14.76 -8.24 19.05
CA VAL A 106 -14.06 -8.26 17.77
C VAL A 106 -13.38 -9.62 17.64
N ASP A 107 -13.83 -10.41 16.67
CA ASP A 107 -13.25 -11.70 16.33
C ASP A 107 -12.22 -11.51 15.21
N ASP A 108 -11.01 -12.05 15.39
CA ASP A 108 -10.00 -12.15 14.32
C ASP A 108 -10.22 -13.44 13.52
N GLN A 109 -10.55 -13.28 12.24
CA GLN A 109 -10.58 -14.36 11.24
C GLN A 109 -9.56 -14.06 10.14
N ASP A 110 -8.37 -14.65 10.24
CA ASP A 110 -7.29 -14.47 9.25
C ASP A 110 -6.95 -12.98 8.98
N ARG A 111 -6.90 -12.16 10.03
CA ARG A 111 -6.69 -10.70 10.03
C ARG A 111 -7.88 -9.87 9.57
N PHE A 112 -9.02 -10.48 9.28
CA PHE A 112 -10.28 -9.77 9.15
C PHE A 112 -10.93 -9.63 10.52
N LEU A 113 -11.06 -8.39 10.97
CA LEU A 113 -11.65 -8.05 12.26
C LEU A 113 -13.16 -7.89 12.10
N LEU A 114 -13.94 -8.81 12.65
CA LEU A 114 -15.40 -8.79 12.59
C LEU A 114 -15.95 -8.29 13.92
N SER A 115 -16.70 -7.19 13.87
CA SER A 115 -17.25 -6.54 15.07
C SER A 115 -18.69 -6.99 15.35
N ARG A 116 -19.00 -7.25 16.62
CA ARG A 116 -20.35 -7.55 17.12
C ARG A 116 -20.71 -6.67 18.30
N ASP A 117 -21.99 -6.32 18.41
CA ASP A 117 -22.54 -5.61 19.56
C ASP A 117 -22.81 -6.53 20.77
N GLU A 118 -23.36 -5.97 21.84
CA GLU A 118 -23.72 -6.71 23.06
C GLU A 118 -24.83 -7.76 22.85
N ASN A 119 -25.62 -7.63 21.78
CA ASN A 119 -26.67 -8.56 21.40
C ASN A 119 -26.14 -9.69 20.47
N GLY A 120 -24.87 -9.60 20.05
CA GLY A 120 -24.24 -10.52 19.11
C GLY A 120 -24.53 -10.21 17.64
N GLU A 121 -25.13 -9.05 17.35
CA GLU A 121 -25.41 -8.57 15.99
C GLU A 121 -24.14 -8.06 15.32
N PHE A 122 -23.99 -8.35 14.03
CA PHE A 122 -22.83 -7.93 13.25
C PHE A 122 -22.89 -6.44 12.94
N ILE A 123 -21.79 -5.73 13.16
CA ILE A 123 -21.65 -4.32 12.84
C ILE A 123 -20.84 -4.20 11.55
N PRO A 124 -21.45 -3.79 10.44
CA PRO A 124 -20.72 -3.55 9.22
C PRO A 124 -19.84 -2.30 9.35
N ASP A 125 -18.57 -2.41 8.97
CA ASP A 125 -17.62 -1.29 8.87
C ASP A 125 -17.91 -0.45 7.60
N ILE A 126 -19.16 -0.01 7.41
CA ILE A 126 -19.58 0.83 6.28
C ILE A 126 -19.97 2.20 6.82
N SER A 127 -19.35 3.25 6.29
CA SER A 127 -19.61 4.63 6.71
C SER A 127 -19.93 5.52 5.52
N MET A 128 -20.88 6.44 5.70
CA MET A 128 -21.13 7.52 4.76
C MET A 128 -20.38 8.77 5.21
N TYR A 129 -19.72 9.46 4.28
CA TYR A 129 -18.99 10.69 4.57
C TYR A 129 -19.56 11.86 3.75
N VAL A 130 -19.78 13.00 4.40
CA VAL A 130 -20.13 14.28 3.77
C VAL A 130 -19.10 15.31 4.22
N ASN A 131 -18.44 16.00 3.28
CA ASN A 131 -17.36 16.95 3.58
C ASN A 131 -16.24 16.39 4.48
N ASN A 132 -15.85 15.13 4.25
CA ASN A 132 -14.82 14.42 5.04
C ASN A 132 -15.17 14.22 6.53
N GLN A 133 -16.46 14.37 6.87
CA GLN A 133 -17.01 14.02 8.18
C GLN A 133 -17.96 12.84 8.02
N ARG A 134 -17.83 11.86 8.91
CA ARG A 134 -18.71 10.70 8.94
C ARG A 134 -20.11 11.13 9.36
N VAL A 135 -21.11 10.70 8.59
CA VAL A 135 -22.53 10.82 8.96
C VAL A 135 -22.86 9.63 9.85
N LEU A 136 -23.09 9.91 11.12
CA LEU A 136 -23.45 8.89 12.11
C LEU A 136 -24.96 8.65 12.06
N GLN A 137 -25.37 7.39 12.06
CA GLN A 137 -26.74 6.99 12.34
C GLN A 137 -27.00 7.03 13.85
N ASP A 138 -28.28 7.13 14.25
CA ASP A 138 -28.65 7.16 15.66
C ASP A 138 -28.14 5.90 16.39
N GLY A 139 -27.30 6.09 17.41
CA GLY A 139 -26.71 5.02 18.21
C GLY A 139 -25.39 4.45 17.67
N GLU A 140 -24.92 4.91 16.51
CA GLU A 140 -23.64 4.52 15.89
C GLU A 140 -22.46 5.24 16.55
N GLU A 141 -21.39 4.49 16.83
CA GLU A 141 -20.18 5.04 17.43
C GLU A 141 -19.25 5.67 16.37
N LEU A 142 -18.53 6.73 16.75
CA LEU A 142 -17.65 7.46 15.82
C LEU A 142 -16.52 6.60 15.25
N TYR A 143 -15.91 5.79 16.10
CA TYR A 143 -14.83 4.87 15.75
C TYR A 143 -15.36 3.45 15.71
N PHE A 144 -14.96 2.67 14.70
CA PHE A 144 -15.34 1.26 14.65
C PHE A 144 -14.52 0.41 15.63
N PRO A 145 -15.10 -0.64 16.25
CA PRO A 145 -14.35 -1.50 17.16
C PRO A 145 -13.11 -2.15 16.51
N GLY A 146 -13.23 -2.59 15.25
CA GLY A 146 -12.12 -3.15 14.48
C GLY A 146 -10.98 -2.15 14.24
N GLU A 147 -11.29 -0.89 13.97
CA GLU A 147 -10.29 0.19 13.83
C GLU A 147 -9.53 0.43 15.15
N LEU A 148 -10.22 0.37 16.29
CA LEU A 148 -9.61 0.51 17.61
C LEU A 148 -8.68 -0.66 17.95
N VAL A 149 -9.07 -1.90 17.61
CA VAL A 149 -8.20 -3.08 17.74
C VAL A 149 -6.98 -2.95 16.82
N THR A 150 -7.18 -2.49 15.59
CA THR A 150 -6.09 -2.25 14.63
C THR A 150 -5.09 -1.23 15.18
N ALA A 151 -5.57 -0.13 15.75
CA ALA A 151 -4.72 0.89 16.38
C ALA A 151 -3.98 0.35 17.61
N ALA A 152 -4.63 -0.53 18.39
CA ALA A 152 -4.09 -1.08 19.62
C ALA A 152 -2.95 -2.08 19.40
N TYR A 153 -2.97 -2.85 18.31
CA TYR A 153 -2.04 -3.94 18.07
C TYR A 153 -1.26 -3.77 16.75
N PRO A 154 0.07 -3.60 16.82
CA PRO A 154 0.91 -3.41 15.63
C PRO A 154 0.87 -4.55 14.62
N GLU A 155 0.41 -5.75 15.02
CA GLU A 155 0.30 -6.92 14.13
C GLU A 155 -0.75 -6.74 13.02
N TYR A 156 -1.71 -5.82 13.20
CA TYR A 156 -2.71 -5.46 12.19
C TYR A 156 -2.30 -4.28 11.30
N HIS A 157 -1.15 -3.65 11.56
CA HIS A 157 -0.69 -2.57 10.70
C HIS A 157 -0.20 -3.12 9.35
N SER A 158 -0.67 -2.52 8.26
CA SER A 158 -0.25 -2.86 6.91
C SER A 158 0.95 -2.01 6.49
N LYS A 159 1.68 -2.48 5.47
CA LYS A 159 2.73 -1.68 4.86
C LYS A 159 2.13 -0.76 3.80
N ARG A 160 2.55 0.50 3.86
CA ARG A 160 3.20 1.23 2.77
C ARG A 160 2.78 1.06 1.30
N GLY A 161 1.57 0.71 0.88
CA GLY A 161 1.27 0.35 -0.52
C GLY A 161 1.97 -0.95 -0.96
N SER A 162 2.28 -1.11 -2.26
CA SER A 162 2.88 -2.36 -2.78
C SER A 162 4.22 -2.16 -3.47
N LEU A 163 5.30 -2.56 -2.78
CA LEU A 163 6.66 -2.56 -3.33
C LEU A 163 6.77 -3.45 -4.58
N PHE A 164 6.06 -4.58 -4.59
CA PHE A 164 6.08 -5.50 -5.73
C PHE A 164 5.52 -4.83 -6.99
N LEU A 165 4.34 -4.20 -6.90
CA LEU A 165 3.73 -3.48 -8.03
C LEU A 165 4.60 -2.29 -8.46
N PHE A 166 5.24 -1.61 -7.51
CA PHE A 166 6.17 -0.52 -7.82
C PHE A 166 7.37 -1.02 -8.65
N ILE A 167 7.98 -2.14 -8.27
CA ILE A 167 9.10 -2.74 -9.04
C ILE A 167 8.63 -3.17 -10.43
N VAL A 168 7.46 -3.82 -10.53
CA VAL A 168 6.87 -4.21 -11.82
C VAL A 168 6.64 -2.99 -12.71
N SER A 169 6.16 -1.88 -12.16
CA SER A 169 5.94 -0.65 -12.93
C SER A 169 7.24 -0.09 -13.53
N ILE A 170 8.35 -0.11 -12.77
CA ILE A 170 9.67 0.30 -13.27
C ILE A 170 10.14 -0.62 -14.41
N LEU A 171 9.98 -1.94 -14.25
CA LEU A 171 10.37 -2.90 -15.28
C LEU A 171 9.54 -2.69 -16.57
N LEU A 172 8.24 -2.45 -16.44
CA LEU A 172 7.37 -2.13 -17.59
C LEU A 172 7.76 -0.80 -18.25
N LEU A 173 8.15 0.20 -17.47
CA LEU A 173 8.61 1.48 -18.01
C LEU A 173 9.90 1.30 -18.82
N ILE A 174 10.87 0.54 -18.29
CA ILE A 174 12.12 0.20 -19.00
C ILE A 174 11.79 -0.60 -20.27
N TYR A 175 10.93 -1.61 -20.17
CA TYR A 175 10.49 -2.41 -21.31
C TYR A 175 9.82 -1.55 -22.40
N GLY A 176 8.89 -0.68 -22.02
CA GLY A 176 8.18 0.22 -22.94
C GLY A 176 9.12 1.23 -23.60
N TRP A 177 10.06 1.81 -22.82
CA TRP A 177 11.11 2.68 -23.35
C TRP A 177 12.00 1.94 -24.36
N CYS A 178 12.38 0.70 -24.05
CA CYS A 178 13.19 -0.12 -24.93
C CYS A 178 12.45 -0.44 -26.24
N GLY A 179 11.17 -0.80 -26.15
CA GLY A 179 10.28 -1.04 -27.28
C GLY A 179 10.03 0.20 -28.13
N TYR A 180 10.06 1.40 -27.53
CA TYR A 180 9.91 2.66 -28.26
C TYR A 180 11.19 3.09 -28.99
N ARG A 181 12.35 2.99 -28.32
CA ARG A 181 13.57 3.68 -28.76
C ARG A 181 14.59 2.82 -29.50
N PHE A 182 14.69 1.51 -29.21
CA PHE A 182 15.77 0.66 -29.71
C PHE A 182 15.29 -0.37 -30.72
N GLU A 183 15.61 -0.17 -32.00
CA GLU A 183 15.27 -1.11 -33.08
C GLU A 183 15.82 -2.53 -32.86
N LYS A 184 16.99 -2.66 -32.24
CA LYS A 184 17.55 -3.98 -31.86
C LYS A 184 16.63 -4.73 -30.90
N PHE A 185 16.02 -4.03 -29.96
CA PHE A 185 15.08 -4.61 -29.01
C PHE A 185 13.76 -4.98 -29.71
N GLN A 186 13.29 -4.15 -30.64
CA GLN A 186 12.11 -4.44 -31.47
C GLN A 186 12.33 -5.69 -32.33
N ARG A 187 13.50 -5.82 -32.98
CA ARG A 187 13.90 -7.03 -33.72
C ARG A 187 13.98 -8.26 -32.82
N PHE A 188 14.54 -8.11 -31.62
CA PHE A 188 14.60 -9.20 -30.65
C PHE A 188 13.20 -9.70 -30.25
N LEU A 189 12.27 -8.78 -29.93
CA LEU A 189 10.88 -9.12 -29.64
C LEU A 189 10.18 -9.79 -30.84
N PHE A 190 10.50 -9.37 -32.06
CA PHE A 190 9.97 -10.00 -33.27
C PHE A 190 10.40 -11.46 -33.37
N PHE A 191 11.68 -11.77 -33.16
CA PHE A 191 12.15 -13.16 -33.16
C PHE A 191 11.62 -13.98 -31.98
N MET A 192 11.46 -13.34 -30.81
CA MET A 192 10.82 -13.98 -29.65
C MET A 192 9.36 -14.36 -29.91
N SER A 193 8.67 -13.69 -30.84
CA SER A 193 7.30 -14.04 -31.23
C SER A 193 7.17 -15.36 -32.01
N LEU A 194 8.28 -16.11 -32.17
CA LEU A 194 8.35 -17.44 -32.79
C LEU A 194 7.84 -17.50 -34.24
N ARG A 195 7.70 -16.36 -34.92
CA ARG A 195 7.29 -16.30 -36.34
C ARG A 195 8.23 -17.05 -37.28
N TRP A 196 9.49 -17.20 -36.90
CA TRP A 196 10.50 -17.98 -37.61
C TRP A 196 10.22 -19.48 -37.69
N VAL A 197 9.31 -20.01 -36.86
CA VAL A 197 8.89 -21.41 -36.92
C VAL A 197 7.97 -21.69 -38.12
N TRP A 198 7.25 -20.66 -38.60
CA TRP A 198 6.17 -20.82 -39.58
C TRP A 198 6.45 -20.18 -40.94
N VAL A 199 7.49 -19.34 -41.03
CA VAL A 199 7.83 -18.55 -42.22
C VAL A 199 9.34 -18.61 -42.45
N ASN A 200 9.76 -18.91 -43.68
CA ASN A 200 11.16 -18.85 -44.09
C ASN A 200 11.61 -17.39 -44.19
N ASP A 201 12.75 -17.06 -43.57
CA ASP A 201 13.36 -15.72 -43.52
C ASP A 201 12.38 -14.59 -43.12
N PRO A 202 11.83 -14.61 -41.90
CA PRO A 202 10.91 -13.57 -41.45
C PRO A 202 11.69 -12.28 -41.16
N GLU A 203 11.34 -11.21 -41.88
CA GLU A 203 11.81 -9.86 -41.59
C GLU A 203 10.69 -8.99 -41.00
N PRO A 204 10.98 -8.17 -39.97
CA PRO A 204 10.01 -7.25 -39.41
C PRO A 204 9.68 -6.14 -40.42
N SER A 205 8.38 -5.97 -40.70
CA SER A 205 7.87 -4.92 -41.58
C SER A 205 7.92 -3.53 -40.93
N ASP A 206 7.85 -2.48 -41.74
CA ASP A 206 7.74 -1.09 -41.25
C ASP A 206 6.52 -0.90 -40.33
N PHE A 207 5.42 -1.59 -40.65
CA PHE A 207 4.23 -1.61 -39.80
C PHE A 207 4.50 -2.24 -38.43
N TYR A 208 5.32 -3.30 -38.36
CA TYR A 208 5.72 -3.91 -37.09
C TYR A 208 6.51 -2.91 -36.23
N TYR A 209 7.47 -2.20 -36.81
CA TYR A 209 8.24 -1.17 -36.10
C TYR A 209 7.36 -0.02 -35.60
N PHE A 210 6.40 0.42 -36.41
CA PHE A 210 5.41 1.43 -36.00
C PHE A 210 4.56 0.93 -34.82
N MET A 211 4.00 -0.28 -34.93
CA MET A 211 3.19 -0.87 -33.86
C MET A 211 3.98 -1.13 -32.58
N SER A 212 5.27 -1.48 -32.68
CA SER A 212 6.14 -1.64 -31.53
C SER A 212 6.38 -0.32 -30.79
N LYS A 213 6.51 0.79 -31.53
CA LYS A 213 6.58 2.13 -30.92
C LYS A 213 5.29 2.52 -30.22
N VAL A 214 4.13 2.30 -30.85
CA VAL A 214 2.82 2.56 -30.25
C VAL A 214 2.62 1.71 -28.99
N GLY A 215 2.90 0.41 -29.08
CA GLY A 215 2.83 -0.51 -27.94
C GLY A 215 3.75 -0.09 -26.80
N GLY A 216 4.99 0.31 -27.11
CA GLY A 216 5.93 0.84 -26.12
C GLY A 216 5.40 2.07 -25.39
N VAL A 217 4.78 3.02 -26.10
CA VAL A 217 4.13 4.19 -25.48
C VAL A 217 2.97 3.77 -24.57
N LEU A 218 2.09 2.88 -25.03
CA LEU A 218 0.98 2.38 -24.20
C LEU A 218 1.49 1.65 -22.95
N THR A 219 2.55 0.85 -23.07
CA THR A 219 3.16 0.19 -21.90
C THR A 219 3.75 1.19 -20.92
N MET A 220 4.39 2.28 -21.39
CA MET A 220 4.88 3.34 -20.51
C MET A 220 3.74 4.06 -19.78
N ILE A 221 2.61 4.32 -20.44
CA ILE A 221 1.41 4.89 -19.79
C ILE A 221 0.87 3.93 -18.73
N GLY A 222 0.71 2.65 -19.07
CA GLY A 222 0.26 1.63 -18.12
C GLY A 222 1.20 1.47 -16.93
N ALA A 223 2.51 1.55 -17.15
CA ALA A 223 3.52 1.55 -16.10
C ALA A 223 3.34 2.74 -15.15
N PHE A 224 3.10 3.94 -15.69
CA PHE A 224 2.87 5.13 -14.87
C PHE A 224 1.61 5.02 -14.02
N ILE A 225 0.51 4.52 -14.59
CA ILE A 225 -0.73 4.24 -13.85
C ILE A 225 -0.48 3.21 -12.74
N LEU A 226 0.23 2.12 -13.06
CA LEU A 226 0.57 1.08 -12.09
C LEU A 226 1.47 1.62 -10.97
N ALA A 227 2.38 2.53 -11.28
CA ALA A 227 3.21 3.20 -10.27
C ALA A 227 2.35 4.03 -9.30
N ILE A 228 1.41 4.83 -9.79
CA ILE A 228 0.47 5.58 -8.94
C ILE A 228 -0.36 4.61 -8.08
N TYR A 229 -0.90 3.58 -8.70
CA TYR A 229 -1.69 2.55 -8.02
C TYR A 229 -0.88 1.84 -6.92
N SER A 230 0.39 1.54 -7.17
CA SER A 230 1.28 0.90 -6.20
C SER A 230 1.50 1.75 -4.94
N LEU A 231 1.41 3.09 -5.06
CA LEU A 231 1.52 4.02 -3.95
C LEU A 231 0.19 4.21 -3.20
N GLN A 232 -0.94 3.90 -3.82
CA GLN A 232 -2.30 4.15 -3.30
C GLN A 232 -3.07 2.88 -2.91
N LEU A 233 -2.48 1.69 -3.09
CA LEU A 233 -3.17 0.40 -2.90
C LEU A 233 -3.87 0.25 -1.54
N GLU A 234 -3.42 0.99 -0.52
CA GLU A 234 -4.00 1.04 0.83
C GLU A 234 -5.44 1.56 0.88
N LEU A 235 -5.89 2.33 -0.12
CA LEU A 235 -7.25 2.93 -0.14
C LEU A 235 -8.34 1.97 -0.65
N LEU A 236 -7.98 0.75 -1.08
CA LEU A 236 -8.89 -0.20 -1.73
C LEU A 236 -9.04 -1.54 -0.99
N GLN A 237 -8.43 -1.66 0.19
CA GLN A 237 -8.59 -2.79 1.10
C GLN A 237 -9.43 -2.36 2.30
#